data_AF-A0A2U2CPH7-F1
#
_entry.id   AF-A0A2U2CPH7-F1
#
_cell.length_a   1.000
_cell.length_b   1.000
_cell.length_c   1.000
_cell.angle_alpha   90.00
_cell.angle_beta   90.00
_cell.angle_gamma   90.00
#
_symmetry.space_group_name_H-M   'P 1'
#
loop_
_entity.id
_entity.type
_entity.pdbx_description
1 polymer ?
#
loop_
_entity_poly.entity_id
_entity_poly.type
_entity_poly.pdbx_seq_one_letter_code
_entity_poly.pdbx_strand_id
1 'polypeptide(L)'
;MESRRAGGHGAAGACGARHAAHRGRADLRRHGVLRPDRSLRGRDRLRGAAEIQERRLHRPRRAGGPQGPSAPKARRARHRRRDRAGHRRLHPDRQGAGGRDHQRGQIADPGADHRAGPARCHPCRTRHRGGGGPTRRAAEAPEGHRHDLPAFRSRQGTGEGQLRVSLWAEGAAPGTPYWWEGAETPALTTDLPERADILVIGAGYTGLSAAIAAHDCGASVCVVDAEAPGRGASTRNGGMVGAHPRLGWDALAKSFGGEVADALFAEATPALDFVRDLIAREGIDCDFRQTGRVQLAWTRVHFEAQQRLAAHVRAKSDVKAEILDRAALAREIGTGRYFGGILFPEHGALHPRKYHDGLLAAVLRRGVPVLGGAEVTSLDRQGGGFTAQTAKGPIRAEKVILATNGYTTPLFRWHVARVFPLPSYLIATEPLPENLIGHLAPGRRMMVETRARHSYFRVSPDGTRILFGGRASMREVDMRTAARRLHATMTGIWPELAEVRVTHAWWGNTGFSFSHMPRVGEHAGLHYAMGFSGSGTVMAPWLGAKAAWRALGDPRGETAYAATALRRHVLHPFARPHFLKAADLWYRFAVDAAETRAGR
;
A
#
# COMPACT_ATOMS: atom_id res chain seq x y z
N MET A 1 15.30 -57.17 24.07
CA MET A 1 15.20 -58.44 23.33
C MET A 1 14.25 -58.22 22.16
N GLU A 2 14.57 -58.69 20.95
CA GLU A 2 13.80 -58.41 19.74
C GLU A 2 12.87 -59.57 19.34
N SER A 3 11.69 -59.26 18.79
CA SER A 3 11.03 -59.95 17.67
C SER A 3 9.67 -59.25 17.41
N ARG A 4 9.25 -58.82 16.22
CA ARG A 4 9.24 -59.38 14.84
C ARG A 4 8.13 -60.42 14.55
N ARG A 5 7.12 -59.92 13.82
CA ARG A 5 6.47 -60.51 12.63
C ARG A 5 5.50 -61.69 12.75
N ALA A 6 4.23 -61.35 12.48
CA ALA A 6 3.45 -61.80 11.33
C ALA A 6 2.84 -63.22 11.27
N GLY A 7 1.56 -63.25 10.87
CA GLY A 7 0.86 -64.36 10.23
C GLY A 7 -0.28 -63.78 9.37
N GLY A 8 -0.63 -64.40 8.24
CA GLY A 8 -1.65 -63.84 7.34
C GLY A 8 -2.16 -64.81 6.27
N HIS A 9 -3.46 -64.70 6.00
CA HIS A 9 -4.25 -65.29 4.91
C HIS A 9 -5.26 -64.19 4.48
N GLY A 10 -5.85 -64.15 3.28
CA GLY A 10 -5.75 -65.00 2.09
C GLY A 10 -7.00 -64.78 1.20
N ALA A 11 -6.84 -64.71 -0.13
CA ALA A 11 -7.84 -64.29 -1.13
C ALA A 11 -8.32 -62.81 -0.99
N ALA A 12 -8.42 -61.95 -2.01
CA ALA A 12 -8.43 -62.02 -3.48
C ALA A 12 -9.78 -62.38 -4.14
N GLY A 13 -10.36 -61.40 -4.84
CA GLY A 13 -11.56 -61.49 -5.68
C GLY A 13 -11.83 -60.13 -6.32
N ALA A 14 -11.84 -60.03 -7.65
CA ALA A 14 -11.71 -58.76 -8.36
C ALA A 14 -12.92 -58.38 -9.24
N CYS A 15 -13.15 -57.07 -9.34
CA CYS A 15 -13.51 -56.30 -10.53
C CYS A 15 -14.54 -56.88 -11.54
N GLY A 16 -15.67 -56.18 -11.69
CA GLY A 16 -16.62 -56.36 -12.80
C GLY A 16 -17.25 -55.03 -13.24
N ALA A 17 -16.70 -54.40 -14.28
CA ALA A 17 -17.22 -53.16 -14.86
C ALA A 17 -17.29 -53.26 -16.39
N ARG A 18 -18.33 -52.66 -17.02
CA ARG A 18 -18.64 -52.45 -18.47
C ARG A 18 -20.15 -52.69 -18.72
N HIS A 19 -20.85 -52.10 -19.71
CA HIS A 19 -20.69 -50.85 -20.48
C HIS A 19 -21.97 -50.60 -21.35
N ALA A 20 -21.95 -49.54 -22.19
CA ALA A 20 -22.94 -49.20 -23.24
C ALA A 20 -24.34 -48.73 -22.78
N ALA A 21 -24.98 -47.64 -23.24
CA ALA A 21 -24.80 -46.62 -24.30
C ALA A 21 -25.49 -46.82 -25.68
N HIS A 22 -26.49 -45.97 -25.96
CA HIS A 22 -26.94 -45.46 -27.29
C HIS A 22 -27.71 -44.13 -27.01
N ARG A 23 -27.63 -42.98 -27.71
CA ARG A 23 -27.25 -42.48 -29.05
C ARG A 23 -28.40 -42.29 -30.07
N GLY A 24 -28.73 -41.02 -30.35
CA GLY A 24 -29.57 -40.47 -31.44
C GLY A 24 -30.27 -39.18 -30.96
N ARG A 25 -30.00 -37.93 -31.39
CA ARG A 25 -30.07 -37.27 -32.74
C ARG A 25 -31.50 -37.33 -33.34
N ALA A 26 -32.07 -36.26 -33.92
CA ALA A 26 -31.43 -35.18 -34.72
C ALA A 26 -32.15 -33.79 -34.67
N ASP A 27 -31.73 -32.88 -35.55
CA ASP A 27 -32.20 -31.50 -35.79
C ASP A 27 -33.72 -31.28 -35.91
N LEU A 28 -34.15 -30.04 -35.61
CA LEU A 28 -34.83 -29.21 -36.63
C LEU A 28 -34.59 -27.70 -36.39
N ARG A 29 -34.56 -26.92 -37.48
CA ARG A 29 -34.36 -25.45 -37.47
C ARG A 29 -35.62 -24.75 -38.01
N ARG A 30 -35.97 -23.57 -37.45
CA ARG A 30 -36.08 -22.26 -38.16
C ARG A 30 -37.08 -21.27 -37.52
N HIS A 31 -36.80 -19.99 -37.81
CA HIS A 31 -37.69 -18.81 -37.80
C HIS A 31 -38.19 -18.28 -36.45
N GLY A 32 -38.24 -16.94 -36.37
CA GLY A 32 -38.51 -16.18 -35.13
C GLY A 32 -37.92 -14.77 -35.10
N VAL A 33 -37.77 -14.10 -36.25
CA VAL A 33 -37.28 -12.70 -36.31
C VAL A 33 -38.45 -11.75 -36.07
N LEU A 34 -38.41 -10.96 -34.99
CA LEU A 34 -39.35 -9.86 -34.76
C LEU A 34 -38.64 -8.59 -34.33
N ARG A 35 -38.71 -7.58 -35.22
CA ARG A 35 -38.31 -6.19 -34.99
C ARG A 35 -38.84 -5.33 -36.16
N PRO A 36 -39.20 -4.07 -35.92
CA PRO A 36 -40.15 -3.56 -34.93
C PRO A 36 -41.47 -3.14 -35.61
N ASP A 37 -42.56 -2.98 -34.84
CA ASP A 37 -43.76 -2.32 -35.38
C ASP A 37 -43.57 -0.79 -35.47
N ARG A 38 -44.24 -0.15 -36.43
CA ARG A 38 -43.93 1.21 -36.89
C ARG A 38 -45.12 1.95 -37.52
N SER A 39 -46.22 2.16 -36.80
CA SER A 39 -47.14 3.25 -37.16
C SER A 39 -47.96 3.85 -36.00
N LEU A 40 -47.67 5.11 -35.70
CA LEU A 40 -48.69 6.17 -35.74
C LEU A 40 -48.02 7.45 -36.24
N ARG A 41 -48.59 8.06 -37.29
CA ARG A 41 -48.23 9.40 -37.77
C ARG A 41 -49.36 10.35 -37.41
N GLY A 42 -49.07 11.58 -36.99
CA GLY A 42 -50.05 12.65 -37.15
C GLY A 42 -49.92 13.88 -36.24
N ARG A 43 -49.23 14.91 -36.75
CA ARG A 43 -49.51 16.34 -36.50
C ARG A 43 -49.23 16.87 -35.06
N ASP A 44 -48.84 18.14 -34.85
CA ASP A 44 -48.25 19.10 -35.80
C ASP A 44 -47.28 20.09 -35.14
N ARG A 45 -46.69 20.96 -35.98
CA ARG A 45 -45.65 21.96 -35.69
C ARG A 45 -46.06 23.05 -34.68
N LEU A 46 -45.07 23.55 -33.93
CA LEU A 46 -44.64 24.97 -33.85
C LEU A 46 -43.19 24.97 -33.28
N ARG A 47 -42.11 25.20 -34.05
CA ARG A 47 -41.57 26.45 -34.68
C ARG A 47 -40.92 27.45 -33.70
N GLY A 48 -39.62 27.67 -33.89
CA GLY A 48 -38.86 28.87 -33.48
C GLY A 48 -37.74 28.59 -32.45
N ALA A 49 -36.52 29.13 -32.58
CA ALA A 49 -35.91 29.88 -33.70
C ALA A 49 -34.37 29.91 -33.56
N ALA A 50 -33.70 30.61 -34.50
CA ALA A 50 -32.29 31.08 -34.46
C ALA A 50 -31.14 30.08 -34.74
N GLU A 51 -30.94 29.76 -36.02
CA GLU A 51 -29.61 29.57 -36.62
C GLU A 51 -29.58 30.32 -37.97
N ILE A 52 -28.52 31.10 -38.23
CA ILE A 52 -28.11 31.88 -39.44
C ILE A 52 -27.00 32.85 -38.95
N GLN A 53 -25.88 33.15 -39.64
CA GLN A 53 -25.56 33.09 -41.07
C GLN A 53 -24.07 32.77 -41.34
N GLU A 54 -23.73 32.22 -42.53
CA GLU A 54 -22.34 32.01 -43.00
C GLU A 54 -21.81 33.12 -43.95
N ARG A 55 -20.53 32.96 -44.37
CA ARG A 55 -19.83 33.45 -45.60
C ARG A 55 -19.14 34.82 -45.47
N ARG A 56 -18.09 35.17 -46.23
CA ARG A 56 -17.47 34.74 -47.53
C ARG A 56 -15.92 34.88 -47.38
N LEU A 57 -14.93 34.30 -48.10
CA LEU A 57 -14.68 33.48 -49.33
C LEU A 57 -13.50 32.47 -49.00
N HIS A 58 -12.79 31.72 -49.85
CA HIS A 58 -12.80 31.48 -51.31
C HIS A 58 -12.59 29.98 -51.70
N ARG A 59 -11.51 29.58 -52.43
CA ARG A 59 -11.26 28.19 -52.93
C ARG A 59 -9.78 27.89 -53.33
N PRO A 60 -9.37 26.60 -53.48
CA PRO A 60 -8.00 26.17 -53.83
C PRO A 60 -7.85 25.53 -55.24
N ARG A 61 -6.60 25.23 -55.63
CA ARG A 61 -6.19 24.23 -56.65
C ARG A 61 -4.84 23.59 -56.23
N ARG A 62 -4.34 22.49 -56.80
CA ARG A 62 -4.84 21.11 -57.07
C ARG A 62 -3.68 20.35 -57.78
N ALA A 63 -3.30 19.17 -57.26
CA ALA A 63 -2.59 18.06 -57.95
C ALA A 63 -1.21 18.28 -58.63
N GLY A 64 -0.26 17.37 -58.36
CA GLY A 64 1.00 17.23 -59.11
C GLY A 64 2.01 16.31 -58.42
N GLY A 65 2.52 15.32 -59.16
CA GLY A 65 3.59 14.37 -58.77
C GLY A 65 3.69 13.25 -59.82
N PRO A 66 4.52 12.20 -59.65
CA PRO A 66 5.62 12.02 -58.70
C PRO A 66 6.98 11.77 -59.40
N GLN A 67 8.12 12.02 -58.74
CA GLN A 67 9.42 11.48 -59.17
C GLN A 67 10.30 11.05 -57.99
N GLY A 68 11.19 10.09 -58.27
CA GLY A 68 11.99 9.34 -57.31
C GLY A 68 13.42 9.84 -57.10
N PRO A 69 14.34 8.96 -56.68
CA PRO A 69 15.21 9.28 -55.54
C PRO A 69 16.62 9.74 -55.91
N SER A 70 17.26 10.49 -55.00
CA SER A 70 18.72 10.63 -55.00
C SER A 70 19.33 10.80 -53.60
N ALA A 71 20.42 10.08 -53.37
CA ALA A 71 21.37 10.19 -52.27
C ALA A 71 22.68 9.51 -52.72
N PRO A 72 23.82 9.68 -52.03
CA PRO A 72 24.18 10.67 -51.01
C PRO A 72 25.35 11.58 -51.48
N LYS A 73 25.79 12.54 -50.66
CA LYS A 73 27.12 13.16 -50.80
C LYS A 73 27.85 13.26 -49.46
N ALA A 74 28.93 12.50 -49.32
CA ALA A 74 29.88 12.60 -48.22
C ALA A 74 30.89 13.75 -48.44
N ARG A 75 31.54 14.21 -47.36
CA ARG A 75 32.78 14.99 -47.44
C ARG A 75 33.83 14.48 -46.45
N ARG A 76 35.04 14.26 -46.96
CA ARG A 76 36.29 14.01 -46.21
C ARG A 76 36.67 15.31 -45.46
N ALA A 77 36.97 15.30 -44.17
CA ALA A 77 38.18 14.79 -43.50
C ALA A 77 39.47 15.54 -43.88
N ARG A 78 40.19 16.07 -42.85
CA ARG A 78 41.60 16.48 -42.90
C ARG A 78 42.27 16.16 -41.56
N HIS A 79 43.50 15.65 -41.61
CA HIS A 79 44.34 15.39 -40.44
C HIS A 79 45.04 16.66 -39.93
N ARG A 80 45.49 16.61 -38.66
CA ARG A 80 46.87 16.95 -38.29
C ARG A 80 47.37 16.05 -37.15
N ARG A 81 48.60 15.56 -37.24
CA ARG A 81 49.32 14.86 -36.16
C ARG A 81 50.06 15.87 -35.27
N ARG A 82 50.48 15.42 -34.07
CA ARG A 82 51.84 15.69 -33.57
C ARG A 82 52.31 14.53 -32.68
N ASP A 83 53.57 14.14 -32.85
CA ASP A 83 54.22 12.99 -32.21
C ASP A 83 55.31 13.45 -31.22
N ARG A 84 55.52 12.69 -30.11
CA ARG A 84 56.73 12.48 -29.26
C ARG A 84 56.29 11.85 -27.92
N ALA A 85 56.76 10.71 -27.40
CA ALA A 85 58.11 10.09 -27.28
C ALA A 85 59.01 10.78 -26.23
N GLY A 86 59.60 10.12 -25.23
CA GLY A 86 59.57 8.69 -24.80
C GLY A 86 59.77 8.57 -23.26
N HIS A 87 60.47 7.60 -22.64
CA HIS A 87 61.25 6.45 -23.15
C HIS A 87 61.75 5.52 -21.99
N ARG A 88 61.66 4.17 -22.09
CA ARG A 88 62.39 3.13 -21.28
C ARG A 88 62.09 3.09 -19.75
N ARG A 89 62.48 2.11 -18.89
CA ARG A 89 62.82 0.65 -18.84
C ARG A 89 62.85 0.26 -17.31
N LEU A 90 62.92 -0.98 -16.78
CA LEU A 90 63.01 -2.38 -17.24
C LEU A 90 62.46 -3.34 -16.14
N HIS A 91 62.52 -4.67 -16.37
CA HIS A 91 62.42 -5.78 -15.38
C HIS A 91 63.85 -6.21 -14.92
N PRO A 92 64.07 -6.98 -13.81
CA PRO A 92 63.77 -8.42 -13.77
C PRO A 92 63.39 -9.02 -12.40
N ASP A 93 63.26 -10.36 -12.36
CA ASP A 93 62.75 -11.20 -11.28
C ASP A 93 63.76 -11.54 -10.16
N ARG A 94 63.24 -12.07 -9.02
CA ARG A 94 63.65 -13.41 -8.54
C ARG A 94 62.76 -14.01 -7.42
N GLN A 95 62.26 -15.22 -7.71
CA GLN A 95 62.32 -16.47 -6.92
C GLN A 95 62.46 -16.41 -5.38
N GLY A 96 61.60 -17.18 -4.70
CA GLY A 96 61.79 -17.66 -3.32
C GLY A 96 60.77 -18.77 -2.99
N ALA A 97 61.19 -19.89 -2.40
CA ALA A 97 60.35 -21.07 -2.18
C ALA A 97 60.62 -21.75 -0.82
N GLY A 98 59.66 -22.55 -0.36
CA GLY A 98 59.64 -23.22 0.95
C GLY A 98 58.44 -22.78 1.81
N GLY A 99 57.98 -23.56 2.79
CA GLY A 99 58.42 -24.90 3.20
C GLY A 99 57.51 -25.43 4.32
N ARG A 100 57.04 -26.67 4.14
CA ARG A 100 56.04 -27.41 4.94
C ARG A 100 56.27 -27.49 6.47
N ASP A 101 55.18 -27.92 7.14
CA ASP A 101 55.14 -28.68 8.41
C ASP A 101 55.56 -27.92 9.70
N HIS A 102 54.87 -28.03 10.83
CA HIS A 102 54.64 -29.28 11.58
C HIS A 102 53.49 -29.20 12.63
N GLN A 103 52.95 -30.38 13.01
CA GLN A 103 52.36 -30.80 14.32
C GLN A 103 51.20 -29.96 14.95
N ARG A 104 50.04 -30.51 15.32
CA ARG A 104 49.64 -31.61 16.27
C ARG A 104 49.68 -31.23 17.77
N GLY A 105 48.55 -31.45 18.45
CA GLY A 105 48.32 -31.27 19.91
C GLY A 105 46.93 -30.68 20.18
N GLN A 106 45.84 -31.46 20.18
CA GLN A 106 45.30 -32.32 21.25
C GLN A 106 44.61 -31.60 22.44
N ILE A 107 43.29 -31.85 22.53
CA ILE A 107 42.51 -32.18 23.74
C ILE A 107 42.59 -31.23 24.95
N ALA A 108 41.49 -30.52 25.23
CA ALA A 108 40.88 -30.44 26.56
C ALA A 108 39.42 -29.95 26.49
N ASP A 109 38.51 -30.69 27.12
CA ASP A 109 37.25 -30.22 27.70
C ASP A 109 37.31 -30.68 29.17
N PRO A 110 37.01 -29.81 30.15
CA PRO A 110 35.73 -30.00 30.84
C PRO A 110 35.03 -28.69 31.24
N GLY A 111 33.70 -28.66 31.10
CA GLY A 111 32.85 -27.61 31.67
C GLY A 111 32.57 -27.78 33.17
N ALA A 112 32.26 -26.66 33.85
CA ALA A 112 31.58 -26.64 35.15
C ALA A 112 30.74 -25.37 35.33
N ASP A 113 29.69 -25.52 36.13
CA ASP A 113 28.62 -24.57 36.48
C ASP A 113 29.12 -23.25 37.10
N HIS A 114 28.35 -22.15 36.93
CA HIS A 114 27.97 -21.29 38.06
C HIS A 114 26.85 -20.29 37.73
N ARG A 115 25.95 -20.08 38.71
CA ARG A 115 24.80 -19.15 38.66
C ARG A 115 25.13 -17.82 39.34
N ALA A 116 24.74 -16.69 38.75
CA ALA A 116 24.57 -15.41 39.45
C ALA A 116 23.54 -14.50 38.77
N GLY A 117 22.92 -13.60 39.54
CA GLY A 117 21.79 -12.75 39.10
C GLY A 117 22.17 -11.38 38.49
N PRO A 118 21.17 -10.58 38.08
CA PRO A 118 21.37 -9.43 37.19
C PRO A 118 21.63 -8.09 37.90
N ALA A 119 22.51 -7.27 37.31
CA ALA A 119 22.69 -5.86 37.68
C ALA A 119 21.80 -4.92 36.83
N ARG A 120 21.16 -3.93 37.47
CA ARG A 120 20.37 -2.88 36.80
C ARG A 120 21.22 -1.63 36.57
N CYS A 121 21.09 -1.00 35.40
CA CYS A 121 21.73 0.30 35.11
C CYS A 121 20.69 1.40 34.86
N HIS A 122 20.87 2.54 35.52
CA HIS A 122 20.11 3.79 35.30
C HIS A 122 21.07 5.00 35.26
N PRO A 123 20.64 6.14 34.70
CA PRO A 123 21.51 6.88 33.77
C PRO A 123 22.41 7.95 34.38
N CYS A 124 23.48 8.27 33.64
CA CYS A 124 24.41 9.34 33.94
C CYS A 124 23.76 10.73 33.81
N ARG A 125 24.06 11.64 34.77
CA ARG A 125 23.81 13.09 34.69
C ARG A 125 25.13 13.83 34.50
N THR A 126 25.23 14.66 33.46
CA THR A 126 26.30 15.66 33.35
C THR A 126 25.99 16.90 34.20
N ARG A 127 27.05 17.57 34.68
CA ARG A 127 26.97 18.69 35.64
C ARG A 127 27.08 20.05 34.93
N HIS A 128 26.51 21.08 35.55
CA HIS A 128 27.05 22.44 35.49
C HIS A 128 27.21 23.01 36.92
N ARG A 129 28.38 23.61 37.19
CA ARG A 129 28.59 24.64 38.24
C ARG A 129 28.24 26.00 37.60
N GLY A 130 27.92 27.09 38.28
CA GLY A 130 27.75 27.50 39.69
C GLY A 130 27.35 29.00 39.65
N GLY A 131 27.15 29.78 40.72
CA GLY A 131 27.16 29.59 42.17
C GLY A 131 27.05 30.98 42.85
N GLY A 132 26.70 31.05 44.14
CA GLY A 132 26.67 32.31 44.93
C GLY A 132 25.29 32.99 45.10
N GLY A 133 25.09 33.60 46.27
CA GLY A 133 23.99 34.52 46.62
C GLY A 133 24.58 35.76 47.34
N PRO A 134 23.89 36.43 48.30
CA PRO A 134 22.52 36.20 48.81
C PRO A 134 21.66 37.48 49.06
N THR A 135 20.35 37.29 49.27
CA THR A 135 19.40 38.09 50.12
C THR A 135 19.38 39.64 50.12
N ARG A 136 18.17 40.24 49.96
CA ARG A 136 17.57 41.18 50.95
C ARG A 136 16.05 41.47 50.70
N ARG A 137 15.47 42.35 51.54
CA ARG A 137 14.04 42.47 51.91
C ARG A 137 13.12 43.27 50.96
N ALA A 138 11.83 43.07 51.20
CA ALA A 138 10.62 43.70 50.67
C ALA A 138 10.47 45.24 50.78
N ALA A 139 9.44 45.75 50.11
CA ALA A 139 8.73 47.03 50.33
C ALA A 139 7.22 46.84 50.00
N GLU A 140 6.35 47.74 50.44
CA GLU A 140 4.87 47.56 50.46
C GLU A 140 4.08 48.75 49.85
N ALA A 141 2.76 48.52 49.63
CA ALA A 141 1.67 49.52 49.57
C ALA A 141 1.60 50.46 48.33
N PRO A 142 0.45 51.16 48.07
CA PRO A 142 -0.81 51.21 48.83
C PRO A 142 -2.09 50.83 48.03
N GLU A 143 -3.26 50.90 48.70
CA GLU A 143 -4.61 50.60 48.17
C GLU A 143 -5.34 51.81 47.56
N GLY A 144 -6.49 51.57 46.90
CA GLY A 144 -7.41 52.61 46.41
C GLY A 144 -8.84 52.10 46.18
N HIS A 145 -9.85 52.90 46.56
CA HIS A 145 -11.29 52.53 46.63
C HIS A 145 -11.94 52.25 45.26
N ARG A 146 -12.64 51.11 45.09
CA ARG A 146 -14.11 50.87 45.25
C ARG A 146 -15.07 51.76 44.43
N HIS A 147 -15.92 51.09 43.65
CA HIS A 147 -17.34 51.45 43.43
C HIS A 147 -18.14 50.13 43.26
N ASP A 148 -19.43 50.16 43.58
CA ASP A 148 -20.27 48.96 43.81
C ASP A 148 -21.49 48.85 42.86
N LEU A 149 -22.19 47.71 42.98
CA LEU A 149 -23.54 47.36 42.45
C LEU A 149 -23.65 46.76 41.02
N PRO A 150 -24.62 45.86 40.76
CA PRO A 150 -25.31 44.93 41.66
C PRO A 150 -25.20 43.44 41.22
N ALA A 151 -25.45 42.52 42.15
CA ALA A 151 -25.26 41.08 41.91
C ALA A 151 -26.47 40.38 41.26
N PHE A 152 -26.23 39.56 40.22
CA PHE A 152 -27.22 38.65 39.65
C PHE A 152 -26.94 37.19 40.06
N ARG A 153 -27.59 36.72 41.13
CA ARG A 153 -27.46 35.32 41.61
C ARG A 153 -28.24 34.36 40.69
N SER A 154 -27.59 33.81 39.67
CA SER A 154 -28.05 32.56 39.05
C SER A 154 -27.57 31.36 39.89
N ARG A 155 -28.40 30.31 39.98
CA ARG A 155 -28.14 29.16 40.87
C ARG A 155 -26.95 28.35 40.36
N GLN A 156 -25.93 28.18 41.21
CA GLN A 156 -24.98 27.08 41.05
C GLN A 156 -25.69 25.76 41.34
N GLY A 157 -26.22 25.13 40.30
CA GLY A 157 -26.56 23.71 40.37
C GLY A 157 -25.27 22.91 40.46
N THR A 158 -25.00 22.30 41.61
CA THR A 158 -23.89 21.36 41.79
C THR A 158 -24.20 20.07 41.03
N GLY A 159 -23.98 20.10 39.71
CA GLY A 159 -24.09 18.94 38.84
C GLY A 159 -23.07 17.89 39.25
N GLU A 160 -23.55 16.79 39.82
CA GLU A 160 -22.74 15.69 40.29
C GLU A 160 -21.95 15.04 39.15
N GLY A 161 -20.88 14.33 39.48
CA GLY A 161 -19.87 13.91 38.52
C GLY A 161 -20.41 12.99 37.43
N GLN A 162 -20.57 13.49 36.21
CA GLN A 162 -20.60 12.65 35.02
C GLN A 162 -19.30 11.84 34.96
N LEU A 163 -19.39 10.57 35.34
CA LEU A 163 -18.37 9.57 35.08
C LEU A 163 -18.04 9.59 33.59
N ARG A 164 -16.85 10.09 33.23
CA ARG A 164 -16.37 10.03 31.85
C ARG A 164 -16.19 8.57 31.48
N VAL A 165 -17.16 8.02 30.75
CA VAL A 165 -17.07 6.70 30.15
C VAL A 165 -15.73 6.60 29.42
N SER A 166 -14.94 5.59 29.77
CA SER A 166 -13.66 5.37 29.12
C SER A 166 -13.89 4.99 27.67
N LEU A 167 -13.38 5.80 26.74
CA LEU A 167 -13.28 5.45 25.32
C LEU A 167 -12.60 4.10 25.10
N TRP A 168 -11.77 3.66 26.04
CA TRP A 168 -11.07 2.38 25.99
C TRP A 168 -11.85 1.31 26.75
N ALA A 169 -12.07 0.18 26.10
CA ALA A 169 -12.55 -1.03 26.75
C ALA A 169 -11.52 -1.57 27.75
N GLU A 170 -11.95 -2.48 28.62
CA GLU A 170 -11.05 -3.25 29.46
C GLU A 170 -10.17 -4.17 28.59
N GLY A 171 -8.92 -4.40 29.01
CA GLY A 171 -7.93 -5.16 28.24
C GLY A 171 -7.43 -4.50 26.93
N ALA A 172 -7.84 -3.27 26.62
CA ALA A 172 -7.51 -2.61 25.36
C ALA A 172 -5.98 -2.45 25.11
N ALA A 173 -5.57 -2.64 23.86
CA ALA A 173 -4.17 -2.69 23.42
C ALA A 173 -3.79 -1.52 22.48
N PRO A 174 -3.64 -0.27 22.98
CA PRO A 174 -3.22 0.88 22.19
C PRO A 174 -1.79 0.71 21.65
N GLY A 175 -1.62 0.80 20.33
CA GLY A 175 -0.37 0.60 19.60
C GLY A 175 -0.34 -0.72 18.83
N THR A 176 -1.06 -1.73 19.31
CA THR A 176 -1.18 -3.06 18.68
C THR A 176 -2.24 -3.02 17.58
N PRO A 177 -1.94 -3.51 16.36
CA PRO A 177 -2.95 -3.74 15.34
C PRO A 177 -3.87 -4.90 15.72
N TYR A 178 -5.19 -4.72 15.60
CA TYR A 178 -6.19 -5.80 15.73
C TYR A 178 -5.81 -7.06 14.91
N TRP A 179 -5.25 -6.85 13.71
CA TRP A 179 -4.78 -7.92 12.84
C TRP A 179 -3.66 -8.80 13.41
N TRP A 180 -3.05 -8.45 14.55
CA TRP A 180 -1.98 -9.23 15.17
C TRP A 180 -2.49 -10.13 16.32
N GLU A 181 -3.76 -10.03 16.71
CA GLU A 181 -4.39 -10.97 17.64
C GLU A 181 -4.38 -12.39 17.05
N GLY A 182 -3.92 -13.38 17.82
CA GLY A 182 -3.84 -14.79 17.40
C GLY A 182 -2.87 -15.11 16.24
N ALA A 183 -2.08 -14.15 15.77
CA ALA A 183 -1.29 -14.29 14.55
C ALA A 183 0.13 -14.84 14.79
N GLU A 184 0.27 -16.17 14.66
CA GLU A 184 1.57 -16.85 14.63
C GLU A 184 2.43 -16.38 13.44
N THR A 185 3.75 -16.30 13.64
CA THR A 185 4.69 -15.89 12.60
C THR A 185 5.46 -17.11 12.11
N PRO A 186 5.49 -17.41 10.79
CA PRO A 186 6.31 -18.48 10.25
C PRO A 186 7.77 -18.40 10.70
N ALA A 187 8.39 -19.55 10.99
CA ALA A 187 9.79 -19.62 11.38
C ALA A 187 10.69 -19.04 10.28
N LEU A 188 11.48 -18.03 10.65
CA LEU A 188 12.36 -17.31 9.73
C LEU A 188 13.72 -18.01 9.60
N THR A 189 14.37 -17.86 8.45
CA THR A 189 15.77 -18.27 8.29
C THR A 189 16.68 -17.35 9.12
N THR A 190 17.60 -17.96 9.88
CA THR A 190 18.63 -17.25 10.64
C THR A 190 19.79 -16.76 9.77
N ASP A 191 20.16 -17.57 8.78
CA ASP A 191 21.48 -17.51 8.14
C ASP A 191 21.45 -16.66 6.87
N LEU A 192 22.41 -15.74 6.75
CA LEU A 192 22.55 -14.84 5.61
C LEU A 192 23.45 -15.50 4.55
N PRO A 193 22.97 -15.80 3.33
CA PRO A 193 23.84 -16.33 2.29
C PRO A 193 24.84 -15.27 1.81
N GLU A 194 26.07 -15.68 1.50
CA GLU A 194 27.09 -14.77 0.96
C GLU A 194 26.69 -14.08 -0.35
N ARG A 195 25.84 -14.75 -1.15
CA ARG A 195 25.46 -14.36 -2.52
C ARG A 195 24.00 -14.73 -2.81
N ALA A 196 23.35 -13.92 -3.64
CA ALA A 196 22.10 -14.25 -4.35
C ALA A 196 22.08 -13.49 -5.69
N ASP A 197 21.27 -13.92 -6.67
CA ASP A 197 21.12 -13.15 -7.91
C ASP A 197 20.30 -11.88 -7.66
N ILE A 198 19.27 -11.99 -6.81
CA ILE A 198 18.41 -10.88 -6.37
C ILE A 198 18.39 -10.75 -4.85
N LEU A 199 18.80 -9.58 -4.36
CA LEU A 199 18.54 -9.12 -2.99
C LEU A 199 17.25 -8.29 -2.95
N VAL A 200 16.29 -8.69 -2.11
CA VAL A 200 15.05 -7.94 -1.88
C VAL A 200 15.11 -7.25 -0.52
N ILE A 201 14.96 -5.92 -0.51
CA ILE A 201 15.04 -5.09 0.70
C ILE A 201 13.61 -4.68 1.12
N GLY A 202 13.12 -5.28 2.20
CA GLY A 202 11.81 -5.07 2.83
C GLY A 202 10.83 -6.23 2.59
N ALA A 203 10.54 -7.02 3.62
CA ALA A 203 9.68 -8.21 3.58
C ALA A 203 8.17 -7.88 3.74
N GLY A 204 7.71 -6.81 3.08
CA GLY A 204 6.29 -6.52 2.88
C GLY A 204 5.73 -7.20 1.63
N TYR A 205 4.45 -6.96 1.32
CA TYR A 205 3.77 -7.56 0.15
C TYR A 205 4.56 -7.43 -1.16
N THR A 206 5.17 -6.26 -1.41
CA THR A 206 6.00 -6.02 -2.60
C THR A 206 7.26 -6.88 -2.62
N GLY A 207 7.95 -7.01 -1.49
CA GLY A 207 9.18 -7.80 -1.41
C GLY A 207 8.89 -9.29 -1.50
N LEU A 208 7.89 -9.80 -0.79
CA LEU A 208 7.53 -11.22 -0.82
C LEU A 208 7.00 -11.63 -2.21
N SER A 209 6.16 -10.81 -2.84
CA SER A 209 5.69 -11.10 -4.20
C SER A 209 6.77 -10.92 -5.27
N ALA A 210 7.77 -10.04 -5.05
CA ALA A 210 8.95 -9.95 -5.89
C ALA A 210 9.85 -11.19 -5.74
N ALA A 211 10.02 -11.69 -4.50
CA ALA A 211 10.80 -12.89 -4.22
C ALA A 211 10.20 -14.15 -4.86
N ILE A 212 8.87 -14.33 -4.74
CA ILE A 212 8.12 -15.38 -5.47
C ILE A 212 8.37 -15.23 -6.98
N ALA A 213 8.12 -14.06 -7.56
CA ALA A 213 8.24 -13.84 -9.00
C ALA A 213 9.67 -13.97 -9.55
N ALA A 214 10.70 -13.73 -8.73
CA ALA A 214 12.10 -13.93 -9.08
C ALA A 214 12.50 -15.41 -8.99
N HIS A 215 12.12 -16.10 -7.91
CA HIS A 215 12.39 -17.53 -7.73
C HIS A 215 11.66 -18.38 -8.79
N ASP A 216 10.41 -18.04 -9.13
CA ASP A 216 9.62 -18.71 -10.17
C ASP A 216 10.17 -18.44 -11.60
N CYS A 217 11.22 -17.62 -11.73
CA CYS A 217 12.05 -17.45 -12.94
C CYS A 217 13.43 -18.14 -12.84
N GLY A 218 13.69 -18.92 -11.79
CA GLY A 218 14.95 -19.65 -11.57
C GLY A 218 16.07 -18.86 -10.89
N ALA A 219 15.81 -17.63 -10.42
CA ALA A 219 16.82 -16.83 -9.72
C ALA A 219 17.00 -17.29 -8.26
N SER A 220 18.23 -17.28 -7.76
CA SER A 220 18.50 -17.31 -6.32
C SER A 220 18.14 -15.96 -5.69
N VAL A 221 17.42 -16.00 -4.58
CA VAL A 221 16.84 -14.81 -3.93
C VAL A 221 17.18 -14.81 -2.46
N CYS A 222 17.45 -13.62 -1.90
CA CYS A 222 17.47 -13.40 -0.45
C CYS A 222 16.60 -12.19 -0.11
N VAL A 223 15.77 -12.29 0.93
CA VAL A 223 14.92 -11.20 1.43
C VAL A 223 15.43 -10.74 2.80
N VAL A 224 15.63 -9.43 2.98
CA VAL A 224 16.05 -8.83 4.25
C VAL A 224 15.07 -7.75 4.69
N ASP A 225 14.78 -7.69 5.99
CA ASP A 225 13.96 -6.64 6.62
C ASP A 225 14.67 -6.07 7.84
N ALA A 226 14.51 -4.76 8.09
CA ALA A 226 15.12 -4.07 9.22
C ALA A 226 14.46 -4.45 10.56
N GLU A 227 13.16 -4.78 10.54
CA GLU A 227 12.44 -5.31 11.71
C GLU A 227 12.09 -6.79 11.50
N ALA A 228 11.12 -7.33 12.26
CA ALA A 228 10.47 -8.58 11.88
C ALA A 228 9.60 -8.37 10.62
N PRO A 229 9.57 -9.32 9.67
CA PRO A 229 8.77 -9.24 8.45
C PRO A 229 7.32 -8.83 8.71
N GLY A 230 6.77 -8.00 7.83
CA GLY A 230 5.37 -7.57 7.90
C GLY A 230 5.07 -6.43 8.87
N ARG A 231 5.98 -6.06 9.78
CA ARG A 231 5.76 -4.98 10.76
C ARG A 231 5.45 -3.60 10.17
N GLY A 232 5.79 -3.38 8.89
CA GLY A 232 5.39 -2.20 8.12
C GLY A 232 3.91 -2.17 7.72
N ALA A 233 3.59 -1.48 6.62
CA ALA A 233 2.20 -1.19 6.24
C ALA A 233 1.38 -2.43 5.82
N SER A 234 2.02 -3.54 5.42
CA SER A 234 1.35 -4.74 4.93
C SER A 234 0.41 -5.37 5.96
N THR A 235 0.77 -5.38 7.24
CA THR A 235 -0.08 -5.97 8.29
C THR A 235 -0.91 -4.94 9.06
N ARG A 236 -0.85 -3.65 8.66
CA ARG A 236 -1.44 -2.51 9.39
C ARG A 236 -2.58 -1.79 8.66
N ASN A 237 -2.81 -2.07 7.38
CA ASN A 237 -3.84 -1.42 6.55
C ASN A 237 -5.26 -1.96 6.82
N GLY A 238 -6.29 -1.47 6.12
CA GLY A 238 -7.69 -1.92 6.28
C GLY A 238 -8.08 -3.23 5.57
N GLY A 239 -7.17 -3.87 4.83
CA GLY A 239 -7.45 -5.11 4.09
C GLY A 239 -8.39 -4.95 2.90
N MET A 240 -8.43 -3.75 2.29
CA MET A 240 -9.30 -3.46 1.15
C MET A 240 -8.68 -3.94 -0.15
N VAL A 241 -9.32 -4.89 -0.83
CA VAL A 241 -8.88 -5.43 -2.12
C VAL A 241 -9.58 -4.68 -3.24
N GLY A 242 -8.81 -4.02 -4.10
CA GLY A 242 -9.32 -3.37 -5.31
C GLY A 242 -8.21 -2.66 -6.08
N ALA A 243 -8.29 -2.74 -7.41
CA ALA A 243 -7.19 -2.39 -8.31
C ALA A 243 -7.37 -1.08 -9.08
N HIS A 244 -8.60 -0.55 -9.14
CA HIS A 244 -8.90 0.69 -9.86
C HIS A 244 -7.98 1.85 -9.41
N PRO A 245 -7.36 2.61 -10.34
CA PRO A 245 -6.47 3.73 -10.04
C PRO A 245 -7.00 4.72 -8.99
N ARG A 246 -6.10 5.36 -8.23
CA ARG A 246 -6.48 6.42 -7.27
C ARG A 246 -7.03 7.65 -7.97
N LEU A 247 -6.49 7.97 -9.15
CA LEU A 247 -6.88 9.13 -9.95
C LEU A 247 -7.86 8.68 -11.03
N GLY A 248 -8.96 9.43 -11.18
CA GLY A 248 -9.87 9.24 -12.30
C GLY A 248 -9.22 9.58 -13.65
N TRP A 249 -9.80 9.07 -14.73
CA TRP A 249 -9.21 9.10 -16.07
C TRP A 249 -8.74 10.50 -16.51
N ASP A 250 -9.57 11.53 -16.34
CA ASP A 250 -9.22 12.91 -16.73
C ASP A 250 -7.95 13.43 -16.04
N ALA A 251 -7.75 13.03 -14.78
CA ALA A 251 -6.57 13.42 -13.99
C ALA A 251 -5.32 12.62 -14.38
N LEU A 252 -5.46 11.36 -14.82
CA LEU A 252 -4.36 10.60 -15.41
C LEU A 252 -3.98 11.17 -16.78
N ALA A 253 -4.97 11.40 -17.66
CA ALA A 253 -4.75 11.91 -19.01
C ALA A 253 -4.04 13.27 -18.98
N LYS A 254 -4.45 14.17 -18.07
CA LYS A 254 -3.78 15.46 -17.82
C LYS A 254 -2.35 15.34 -17.25
N SER A 255 -2.03 14.26 -16.55
CA SER A 255 -0.74 14.09 -15.85
C SER A 255 0.30 13.27 -16.61
N PHE A 256 -0.15 12.32 -17.45
CA PHE A 256 0.69 11.32 -18.10
C PHE A 256 0.36 11.08 -19.58
N GLY A 257 -0.68 11.73 -20.13
CA GLY A 257 -1.19 11.47 -21.49
C GLY A 257 -2.32 10.44 -21.52
N GLY A 258 -3.16 10.52 -22.56
CA GLY A 258 -4.36 9.68 -22.69
C GLY A 258 -4.05 8.20 -22.84
N GLU A 259 -3.02 7.85 -23.62
CA GLU A 259 -2.57 6.45 -23.81
C GLU A 259 -2.14 5.79 -22.50
N VAL A 260 -1.41 6.53 -21.65
CA VAL A 260 -1.00 6.06 -20.33
C VAL A 260 -2.20 5.97 -19.39
N ALA A 261 -3.18 6.87 -19.48
CA ALA A 261 -4.42 6.80 -18.71
C ALA A 261 -5.27 5.57 -19.07
N ASP A 262 -5.37 5.25 -20.36
CA ASP A 262 -6.05 4.05 -20.87
C ASP A 262 -5.33 2.77 -20.40
N ALA A 263 -4.01 2.70 -20.57
CA ALA A 263 -3.23 1.53 -20.15
C ALA A 263 -3.25 1.30 -18.62
N LEU A 264 -3.26 2.37 -17.81
CA LEU A 264 -3.43 2.29 -16.35
C LEU A 264 -4.84 1.85 -15.92
N PHE A 265 -5.86 2.09 -16.73
CA PHE A 265 -7.22 1.56 -16.51
C PHE A 265 -7.31 0.09 -16.93
N ALA A 266 -6.72 -0.29 -18.07
CA ALA A 266 -6.67 -1.66 -18.56
C ALA A 266 -5.92 -2.60 -17.59
N GLU A 267 -4.85 -2.14 -16.93
CA GLU A 267 -4.13 -2.93 -15.92
C GLU A 267 -4.92 -3.20 -14.61
N ALA A 268 -6.09 -2.58 -14.40
CA ALA A 268 -6.85 -2.77 -13.17
C ALA A 268 -7.36 -4.22 -13.01
N THR A 269 -7.96 -4.81 -14.05
CA THR A 269 -8.46 -6.19 -13.97
C THR A 269 -7.31 -7.21 -13.80
N PRO A 270 -6.23 -7.20 -14.62
CA PRO A 270 -5.08 -8.08 -14.42
C PRO A 270 -4.40 -7.96 -13.06
N ALA A 271 -4.32 -6.75 -12.48
CA ALA A 271 -3.74 -6.57 -11.14
C ALA A 271 -4.62 -7.17 -10.04
N LEU A 272 -5.96 -7.11 -10.17
CA LEU A 272 -6.91 -7.73 -9.25
C LEU A 272 -6.85 -9.26 -9.35
N ASP A 273 -6.83 -9.79 -10.57
CA ASP A 273 -6.81 -11.24 -10.83
C ASP A 273 -5.49 -11.87 -10.42
N PHE A 274 -4.35 -11.20 -10.66
CA PHE A 274 -3.05 -11.64 -10.15
C PHE A 274 -3.07 -11.88 -8.62
N VAL A 275 -3.80 -11.07 -7.85
CA VAL A 275 -3.91 -11.24 -6.40
C VAL A 275 -4.87 -12.38 -6.02
N ARG A 276 -5.98 -12.55 -6.75
CA ARG A 276 -6.88 -13.72 -6.60
C ARG A 276 -6.11 -15.02 -6.87
N ASP A 277 -5.39 -15.07 -7.97
CA ASP A 277 -4.59 -16.22 -8.42
C ASP A 277 -3.40 -16.50 -7.48
N LEU A 278 -2.75 -15.45 -6.96
CA LEU A 278 -1.69 -15.58 -5.96
C LEU A 278 -2.21 -16.13 -4.62
N ILE A 279 -3.41 -15.73 -4.17
CA ILE A 279 -4.06 -16.28 -2.98
C ILE A 279 -4.43 -17.75 -3.21
N ALA A 280 -5.06 -18.06 -4.34
CA ALA A 280 -5.52 -19.42 -4.66
C ALA A 280 -4.36 -20.41 -4.87
N ARG A 281 -3.39 -20.07 -5.72
CA ARG A 281 -2.26 -20.94 -6.08
C ARG A 281 -1.35 -21.25 -4.89
N GLU A 282 -1.13 -20.28 -4.00
CA GLU A 282 -0.25 -20.44 -2.83
C GLU A 282 -0.99 -20.98 -1.60
N GLY A 283 -2.30 -21.24 -1.69
CA GLY A 283 -3.13 -21.81 -0.61
C GLY A 283 -3.30 -20.89 0.60
N ILE A 284 -3.43 -19.58 0.37
CA ILE A 284 -3.41 -18.58 1.46
C ILE A 284 -4.80 -18.38 2.06
N ASP A 285 -5.09 -19.01 3.21
CA ASP A 285 -6.20 -18.56 4.04
C ASP A 285 -5.89 -17.16 4.59
N CYS A 286 -6.60 -16.16 4.06
CA CYS A 286 -6.55 -14.79 4.54
C CYS A 286 -7.93 -14.14 4.64
N ASP A 287 -8.96 -14.93 4.92
CA ASP A 287 -10.37 -14.47 4.97
C ASP A 287 -10.79 -13.69 3.71
N PHE A 288 -10.25 -14.04 2.54
CA PHE A 288 -10.54 -13.32 1.29
C PHE A 288 -12.00 -13.51 0.88
N ARG A 289 -12.73 -12.40 0.72
CA ARG A 289 -14.15 -12.39 0.32
C ARG A 289 -14.39 -11.26 -0.68
N GLN A 290 -15.08 -11.55 -1.78
CA GLN A 290 -15.53 -10.53 -2.73
C GLN A 290 -16.78 -9.81 -2.19
N THR A 291 -16.60 -8.98 -1.16
CA THR A 291 -17.66 -8.20 -0.51
C THR A 291 -18.20 -7.07 -1.38
N GLY A 292 -17.50 -6.66 -2.43
CA GLY A 292 -17.64 -5.35 -3.06
C GLY A 292 -17.01 -4.22 -2.24
N ARG A 293 -16.69 -3.10 -2.91
CA ARG A 293 -16.23 -1.86 -2.27
C ARG A 293 -17.04 -0.66 -2.78
N VAL A 294 -17.68 0.07 -1.87
CA VAL A 294 -18.36 1.34 -2.17
C VAL A 294 -17.47 2.53 -1.80
N GLN A 295 -17.43 3.54 -2.67
CA GLN A 295 -16.88 4.85 -2.34
C GLN A 295 -18.01 5.85 -2.10
N LEU A 296 -18.06 6.44 -0.90
CA LEU A 296 -19.18 7.22 -0.36
C LEU A 296 -18.99 8.73 -0.62
N ALA A 297 -19.93 9.35 -1.34
CA ALA A 297 -19.88 10.76 -1.69
C ALA A 297 -20.38 11.67 -0.56
N TRP A 298 -19.46 12.44 0.05
CA TRP A 298 -19.79 13.38 1.12
C TRP A 298 -20.50 14.67 0.65
N THR A 299 -20.45 15.00 -0.64
CA THR A 299 -21.12 16.18 -1.21
C THR A 299 -21.74 15.84 -2.57
N ARG A 300 -22.67 16.67 -3.06
CA ARG A 300 -23.25 16.50 -4.40
C ARG A 300 -22.18 16.51 -5.50
N VAL A 301 -21.21 17.42 -5.42
CA VAL A 301 -20.08 17.53 -6.37
C VAL A 301 -19.21 16.27 -6.37
N HIS A 302 -19.01 15.63 -5.21
CA HIS A 302 -18.33 14.34 -5.14
C HIS A 302 -19.11 13.23 -5.86
N PHE A 303 -20.46 13.21 -5.74
CA PHE A 303 -21.30 12.24 -6.42
C PHE A 303 -21.38 12.47 -7.94
N GLU A 304 -21.43 13.73 -8.38
CA GLU A 304 -21.33 14.10 -9.81
C GLU A 304 -19.96 13.67 -10.40
N ALA A 305 -18.87 13.79 -9.65
CA ALA A 305 -17.56 13.32 -10.07
C ALA A 305 -17.47 11.77 -10.15
N GLN A 306 -18.13 11.06 -9.24
CA GLN A 306 -18.23 9.61 -9.27
C GLN A 306 -19.04 9.09 -10.47
N GLN A 307 -20.11 9.78 -10.87
CA GLN A 307 -20.87 9.45 -12.08
C GLN A 307 -19.99 9.53 -13.34
N ARG A 308 -19.19 10.59 -13.47
CA ARG A 308 -18.19 10.70 -14.56
C ARG A 308 -17.13 9.60 -14.48
N LEU A 309 -16.67 9.26 -13.27
CA LEU A 309 -15.72 8.15 -13.07
C LEU A 309 -16.31 6.80 -13.51
N ALA A 310 -17.56 6.51 -13.17
CA ALA A 310 -18.23 5.27 -13.59
C ALA A 310 -18.38 5.18 -15.12
N ALA A 311 -18.66 6.31 -15.79
CA ALA A 311 -18.70 6.36 -17.26
C ALA A 311 -17.31 6.06 -17.86
N HIS A 312 -16.24 6.68 -17.36
CA HIS A 312 -14.87 6.39 -17.78
C HIS A 312 -14.46 4.94 -17.53
N VAL A 313 -14.77 4.39 -16.35
CA VAL A 313 -14.47 2.99 -16.01
C VAL A 313 -15.12 2.03 -17.01
N ARG A 314 -16.42 2.17 -17.26
CA ARG A 314 -17.18 1.34 -18.21
C ARG A 314 -16.71 1.48 -19.67
N ALA A 315 -16.07 2.59 -20.02
CA ALA A 315 -15.58 2.86 -21.37
C ALA A 315 -14.10 2.50 -21.60
N LYS A 316 -13.34 2.23 -20.53
CA LYS A 316 -11.87 2.07 -20.58
C LYS A 316 -11.34 0.81 -19.86
N SER A 317 -12.21 0.02 -19.24
CA SER A 317 -11.84 -1.20 -18.52
C SER A 317 -13.06 -2.12 -18.31
N ASP A 318 -12.83 -3.42 -18.18
CA ASP A 318 -13.89 -4.40 -17.88
C ASP A 318 -14.38 -4.37 -16.43
N VAL A 319 -13.78 -3.55 -15.57
CA VAL A 319 -14.11 -3.40 -14.15
C VAL A 319 -15.55 -2.91 -14.00
N LYS A 320 -16.38 -3.65 -13.26
CA LYS A 320 -17.76 -3.25 -12.98
C LYS A 320 -17.80 -2.05 -12.04
N ALA A 321 -18.59 -1.05 -12.43
CA ALA A 321 -18.85 0.15 -11.66
C ALA A 321 -20.34 0.49 -11.69
N GLU A 322 -20.97 0.47 -10.52
CA GLU A 322 -22.39 0.77 -10.29
C GLU A 322 -22.51 2.11 -9.56
N ILE A 323 -23.49 2.92 -9.93
CA ILE A 323 -23.80 4.18 -9.23
C ILE A 323 -24.98 3.90 -8.32
N LEU A 324 -24.79 4.19 -7.03
CA LEU A 324 -25.82 4.11 -6.02
C LEU A 324 -26.27 5.51 -5.66
N ASP A 325 -27.54 5.84 -5.91
CA ASP A 325 -28.16 7.02 -5.31
C ASP A 325 -28.36 6.82 -3.80
N ARG A 326 -28.91 7.83 -3.11
CA ARG A 326 -29.17 7.80 -1.67
C ARG A 326 -30.10 6.66 -1.22
N ALA A 327 -31.07 6.25 -2.04
CA ALA A 327 -32.03 5.19 -1.70
C ALA A 327 -31.44 3.80 -1.95
N ALA A 328 -30.68 3.61 -3.04
CA ALA A 328 -29.92 2.40 -3.28
C ALA A 328 -28.82 2.20 -2.22
N LEU A 329 -28.11 3.28 -1.84
CA LEU A 329 -27.01 3.25 -0.87
C LEU A 329 -27.46 2.85 0.55
N ALA A 330 -28.71 3.08 0.93
CA ALA A 330 -29.25 2.66 2.23
C ALA A 330 -29.24 1.13 2.42
N ARG A 331 -29.16 0.35 1.33
CA ARG A 331 -28.96 -1.12 1.38
C ARG A 331 -27.53 -1.53 1.75
N GLU A 332 -26.58 -0.60 1.68
CA GLU A 332 -25.16 -0.84 1.88
C GLU A 332 -24.66 -0.29 3.22
N ILE A 333 -25.16 0.88 3.64
CA ILE A 333 -24.74 1.57 4.86
C ILE A 333 -25.92 2.27 5.55
N GLY A 334 -26.12 2.02 6.84
CA GLY A 334 -27.14 2.65 7.66
C GLY A 334 -26.76 4.07 8.09
N THR A 335 -26.72 5.02 7.16
CA THR A 335 -26.54 6.45 7.50
C THR A 335 -27.05 7.42 6.44
N GLY A 336 -27.77 8.46 6.87
CA GLY A 336 -28.29 9.53 6.01
C GLY A 336 -27.26 10.58 5.59
N ARG A 337 -25.96 10.40 5.85
CA ARG A 337 -24.94 11.46 5.63
C ARG A 337 -24.37 11.56 4.21
N TYR A 338 -24.59 10.58 3.34
CA TYR A 338 -23.99 10.54 2.01
C TYR A 338 -24.99 10.89 0.90
N PHE A 339 -24.52 11.55 -0.16
CA PHE A 339 -25.34 11.93 -1.33
C PHE A 339 -25.56 10.79 -2.32
N GLY A 340 -24.76 9.72 -2.20
CA GLY A 340 -24.72 8.55 -3.07
C GLY A 340 -23.33 7.92 -3.00
N GLY A 341 -23.03 7.00 -3.93
CA GLY A 341 -21.72 6.38 -4.04
C GLY A 341 -21.48 5.67 -5.37
N ILE A 342 -20.25 5.19 -5.55
CA ILE A 342 -19.86 4.27 -6.63
C ILE A 342 -19.45 2.93 -6.02
N LEU A 343 -20.18 1.87 -6.38
CA LEU A 343 -19.92 0.49 -5.96
C LEU A 343 -19.10 -0.23 -7.04
N PHE A 344 -18.04 -0.89 -6.60
CA PHE A 344 -17.26 -1.84 -7.39
C PHE A 344 -17.55 -3.24 -6.83
N PRO A 345 -18.43 -4.06 -7.44
CA PRO A 345 -18.85 -5.35 -6.88
C PRO A 345 -17.75 -6.43 -6.94
N GLU A 346 -16.72 -6.23 -7.76
CA GLU A 346 -15.59 -7.15 -7.92
C GLU A 346 -14.45 -6.91 -6.95
N HIS A 347 -14.46 -5.76 -6.26
CA HIS A 347 -13.57 -5.50 -5.14
C HIS A 347 -13.97 -6.34 -3.91
N GLY A 348 -13.11 -6.40 -2.90
CA GLY A 348 -13.33 -7.27 -1.75
C GLY A 348 -12.52 -6.91 -0.52
N ALA A 349 -12.49 -7.85 0.41
CA ALA A 349 -11.83 -7.77 1.70
C ALA A 349 -10.88 -8.94 1.90
N LEU A 350 -9.79 -8.73 2.64
CA LEU A 350 -8.95 -9.78 3.22
C LEU A 350 -8.49 -9.40 4.63
N HIS A 351 -7.84 -10.33 5.32
CA HIS A 351 -7.17 -10.14 6.60
C HIS A 351 -5.67 -9.83 6.37
N PRO A 352 -5.19 -8.59 6.60
CA PRO A 352 -3.85 -8.16 6.20
C PRO A 352 -2.68 -8.96 6.77
N ARG A 353 -2.79 -9.41 8.03
CA ARG A 353 -1.74 -10.21 8.67
C ARG A 353 -1.66 -11.60 8.07
N LYS A 354 -2.71 -12.44 8.18
CA LYS A 354 -2.86 -13.72 7.45
C LYS A 354 -2.38 -13.67 5.98
N TYR A 355 -2.73 -12.64 5.20
CA TYR A 355 -2.26 -12.53 3.81
C TYR A 355 -0.74 -12.32 3.71
N HIS A 356 -0.14 -11.52 4.60
CA HIS A 356 1.31 -11.40 4.71
C HIS A 356 1.98 -12.71 5.18
N ASP A 357 1.44 -13.39 6.19
CA ASP A 357 1.98 -14.65 6.69
C ASP A 357 1.91 -15.77 5.64
N GLY A 358 0.83 -15.83 4.85
CA GLY A 358 0.69 -16.77 3.73
C GLY A 358 1.66 -16.48 2.59
N LEU A 359 1.92 -15.21 2.26
CA LEU A 359 2.97 -14.83 1.31
C LEU A 359 4.38 -15.15 1.84
N LEU A 360 4.60 -14.98 3.15
CA LEU A 360 5.87 -15.32 3.80
C LEU A 360 6.10 -16.83 3.79
N ALA A 361 5.08 -17.63 4.13
CA ALA A 361 5.11 -19.07 4.00
C ALA A 361 5.34 -19.53 2.55
N ALA A 362 4.73 -18.86 1.56
CA ALA A 362 4.94 -19.15 0.14
C ALA A 362 6.39 -18.89 -0.33
N VAL A 363 7.08 -17.91 0.25
CA VAL A 363 8.52 -17.66 0.04
C VAL A 363 9.37 -18.70 0.77
N LEU A 364 9.08 -19.01 2.03
CA LEU A 364 9.84 -19.98 2.82
C LEU A 364 9.73 -21.42 2.27
N ARG A 365 8.56 -21.82 1.75
CA ARG A 365 8.36 -23.12 1.04
C ARG A 365 9.23 -23.28 -0.20
N ARG A 366 9.70 -22.17 -0.80
CA ARG A 366 10.63 -22.15 -1.95
C ARG A 366 12.11 -22.22 -1.53
N GLY A 367 12.39 -22.35 -0.23
CA GLY A 367 13.76 -22.33 0.31
C GLY A 367 14.45 -20.97 0.22
N VAL A 368 13.71 -19.90 -0.09
CA VAL A 368 14.25 -18.52 -0.19
C VAL A 368 14.45 -17.95 1.22
N PRO A 369 15.67 -17.54 1.60
CA PRO A 369 15.92 -16.93 2.91
C PRO A 369 15.15 -15.62 3.10
N VAL A 370 14.53 -15.47 4.27
CA VAL A 370 13.85 -14.25 4.72
C VAL A 370 14.35 -13.88 6.12
N LEU A 371 15.22 -12.89 6.19
CA LEU A 371 15.87 -12.47 7.43
C LEU A 371 15.24 -11.19 7.98
N GLY A 372 14.52 -11.32 9.10
CA GLY A 372 14.19 -10.17 9.96
C GLY A 372 15.38 -9.71 10.78
N GLY A 373 15.39 -8.44 11.18
CA GLY A 373 16.48 -7.82 11.94
C GLY A 373 17.80 -7.71 11.17
N ALA A 374 17.71 -7.56 9.85
CA ALA A 374 18.83 -7.47 8.90
C ALA A 374 18.78 -6.13 8.15
N GLU A 375 18.76 -5.00 8.88
CA GLU A 375 18.76 -3.66 8.28
C GLU A 375 19.97 -3.48 7.35
N VAL A 376 19.73 -3.04 6.11
CA VAL A 376 20.78 -2.70 5.14
C VAL A 376 21.31 -1.30 5.46
N THR A 377 22.55 -1.23 5.93
CA THR A 377 23.21 -0.01 6.44
C THR A 377 24.09 0.67 5.39
N SER A 378 24.72 -0.09 4.49
CA SER A 378 25.32 0.42 3.25
C SER A 378 24.93 -0.46 2.05
N LEU A 379 25.04 0.13 0.86
CA LEU A 379 24.89 -0.59 -0.40
C LEU A 379 25.89 -0.03 -1.42
N ASP A 380 26.92 -0.81 -1.70
CA ASP A 380 28.07 -0.40 -2.49
C ASP A 380 28.04 -1.13 -3.84
N ARG A 381 28.07 -0.40 -4.95
CA ARG A 381 28.05 -0.99 -6.30
C ARG A 381 29.45 -1.45 -6.68
N GLN A 382 29.64 -2.75 -6.89
CA GLN A 382 30.94 -3.37 -7.13
C GLN A 382 30.87 -4.27 -8.38
N GLY A 383 31.63 -3.89 -9.41
CA GLY A 383 31.56 -4.55 -10.72
C GLY A 383 30.19 -4.40 -11.38
N GLY A 384 29.61 -5.52 -11.83
CA GLY A 384 28.26 -5.54 -12.41
C GLY A 384 27.13 -5.34 -11.39
N GLY A 385 27.34 -5.77 -10.15
CA GLY A 385 26.32 -5.86 -9.09
C GLY A 385 26.64 -5.04 -7.84
N PHE A 386 26.22 -5.55 -6.69
CA PHE A 386 26.16 -4.84 -5.41
C PHE A 386 26.70 -5.69 -4.25
N THR A 387 27.28 -5.02 -3.26
CA THR A 387 27.56 -5.56 -1.93
C THR A 387 26.75 -4.76 -0.92
N ALA A 388 25.81 -5.41 -0.22
CA ALA A 388 25.01 -4.81 0.84
C ALA A 388 25.61 -5.17 2.20
N GLN A 389 25.82 -4.19 3.07
CA GLN A 389 26.12 -4.42 4.48
C GLN A 389 24.81 -4.49 5.25
N THR A 390 24.58 -5.58 5.99
CA THR A 390 23.40 -5.74 6.83
C THR A 390 23.78 -5.84 8.31
N ALA A 391 22.82 -5.64 9.21
CA ALA A 391 22.97 -5.92 10.63
C ALA A 391 23.32 -7.39 10.97
N LYS A 392 23.23 -8.31 9.99
CA LYS A 392 23.64 -9.72 10.10
C LYS A 392 24.86 -10.08 9.23
N GLY A 393 25.59 -9.09 8.71
CA GLY A 393 26.78 -9.27 7.88
C GLY A 393 26.58 -8.89 6.40
N PRO A 394 27.61 -9.08 5.55
CA PRO A 394 27.57 -8.71 4.14
C PRO A 394 26.85 -9.75 3.28
N ILE A 395 26.12 -9.29 2.26
CA ILE A 395 25.61 -10.12 1.16
C ILE A 395 25.93 -9.45 -0.18
N ARG A 396 26.36 -10.25 -1.17
CA ARG A 396 26.57 -9.79 -2.55
C ARG A 396 25.36 -10.15 -3.40
N ALA A 397 24.93 -9.26 -4.30
CA ALA A 397 23.88 -9.59 -5.25
C ALA A 397 24.11 -8.95 -6.62
N GLU A 398 23.70 -9.62 -7.69
CA GLU A 398 23.76 -9.01 -9.03
C GLU A 398 22.78 -7.83 -9.13
N LYS A 399 21.57 -8.00 -8.57
CA LYS A 399 20.45 -7.06 -8.69
C LYS A 399 19.80 -6.84 -7.33
N VAL A 400 19.24 -5.65 -7.14
CA VAL A 400 18.59 -5.25 -5.88
C VAL A 400 17.17 -4.74 -6.16
N ILE A 401 16.19 -5.24 -5.40
CA ILE A 401 14.80 -4.79 -5.43
C ILE A 401 14.48 -4.06 -4.12
N LEU A 402 14.25 -2.75 -4.21
CA LEU A 402 13.89 -1.90 -3.07
C LEU A 402 12.35 -1.87 -2.88
N ALA A 403 11.87 -2.61 -1.88
CA ALA A 403 10.46 -2.81 -1.57
C ALA A 403 9.95 -2.04 -0.33
N THR A 404 10.80 -1.21 0.29
CA THR A 404 10.53 -0.48 1.55
C THR A 404 9.43 0.59 1.47
N ASN A 405 9.18 1.17 0.28
CA ASN A 405 8.12 2.15 0.02
C ASN A 405 8.06 3.31 1.05
N GLY A 406 7.08 3.31 1.97
CA GLY A 406 6.91 4.36 2.99
C GLY A 406 7.89 4.30 4.17
N TYR A 407 8.72 3.25 4.23
CA TYR A 407 9.73 2.99 5.27
C TYR A 407 11.16 3.12 4.70
N THR A 408 11.30 3.75 3.53
CA THR A 408 12.59 3.93 2.86
C THR A 408 13.51 4.86 3.66
N THR A 409 14.70 4.36 4.02
CA THR A 409 15.68 5.06 4.86
C THR A 409 16.53 6.06 4.05
N PRO A 410 17.22 7.03 4.70
CA PRO A 410 18.03 8.04 4.02
C PRO A 410 19.17 7.51 3.13
N LEU A 411 19.62 6.26 3.33
CA LEU A 411 20.53 5.53 2.45
C LEU A 411 20.07 5.64 0.98
N PHE A 412 18.79 5.43 0.73
CA PHE A 412 18.18 5.48 -0.60
C PHE A 412 17.69 6.89 -0.99
N ARG A 413 18.52 7.92 -0.73
CA ARG A 413 18.18 9.36 -0.80
C ARG A 413 17.31 9.82 -1.99
N TRP A 414 17.52 9.25 -3.18
CA TRP A 414 16.75 9.59 -4.39
C TRP A 414 15.26 9.22 -4.27
N HIS A 415 14.97 8.10 -3.61
CA HIS A 415 13.62 7.57 -3.40
C HIS A 415 12.89 8.36 -2.31
N VAL A 416 13.56 8.62 -1.16
CA VAL A 416 12.96 9.38 -0.05
C VAL A 416 12.58 10.80 -0.46
N ALA A 417 13.34 11.43 -1.38
CA ALA A 417 13.00 12.75 -1.94
C ALA A 417 11.78 12.76 -2.89
N ARG A 418 11.10 11.62 -3.08
CA ARG A 418 10.00 11.42 -4.05
C ARG A 418 8.81 10.65 -3.48
N VAL A 419 9.08 9.69 -2.61
CA VAL A 419 8.09 8.94 -1.83
C VAL A 419 8.26 9.30 -0.36
N PHE A 420 7.23 9.89 0.24
CA PHE A 420 7.25 10.33 1.63
C PHE A 420 6.31 9.48 2.51
N PRO A 421 6.65 9.25 3.79
CA PRO A 421 5.74 8.65 4.74
C PRO A 421 4.56 9.59 5.05
N LEU A 422 3.34 9.08 4.90
CA LEU A 422 2.13 9.70 5.42
C LEU A 422 1.44 8.72 6.39
N PRO A 423 1.35 9.03 7.69
CA PRO A 423 0.65 8.20 8.66
C PRO A 423 -0.83 8.01 8.31
N SER A 424 -1.30 6.77 8.44
CA SER A 424 -2.72 6.42 8.49
C SER A 424 -3.00 5.66 9.79
N TYR A 425 -4.16 5.92 10.38
CA TYR A 425 -4.56 5.41 11.69
C TYR A 425 -5.82 4.57 11.56
N LEU A 426 -5.98 3.57 12.42
CA LEU A 426 -7.17 2.75 12.54
C LEU A 426 -7.54 2.53 14.01
N ILE A 427 -8.83 2.29 14.27
CA ILE A 427 -9.38 1.74 15.51
C ILE A 427 -10.17 0.47 15.24
N ALA A 428 -10.29 -0.38 16.27
CA ALA A 428 -11.29 -1.45 16.33
C ALA A 428 -12.20 -1.24 17.54
N THR A 429 -13.51 -1.41 17.37
CA THR A 429 -14.47 -1.41 18.48
C THR A 429 -14.27 -2.62 19.40
N GLU A 430 -14.93 -2.62 20.55
CA GLU A 430 -15.35 -3.87 21.19
C GLU A 430 -16.35 -4.65 20.31
N PRO A 431 -16.60 -5.94 20.58
CA PRO A 431 -17.62 -6.72 19.86
C PRO A 431 -19.00 -6.07 20.01
N LEU A 432 -19.75 -6.03 18.91
CA LEU A 432 -21.08 -5.43 18.81
C LEU A 432 -22.14 -6.51 18.56
N PRO A 433 -23.38 -6.30 19.04
CA PRO A 433 -24.51 -7.15 18.70
C PRO A 433 -24.72 -7.25 17.17
N GLU A 434 -25.09 -8.43 16.66
CA GLU A 434 -25.22 -8.64 15.22
C GLU A 434 -26.31 -7.77 14.58
N ASN A 435 -27.42 -7.52 15.29
CA ASN A 435 -28.46 -6.60 14.83
C ASN A 435 -27.94 -5.16 14.64
N LEU A 436 -27.01 -4.71 15.50
CA LEU A 436 -26.36 -3.41 15.36
C LEU A 436 -25.40 -3.40 14.16
N ILE A 437 -24.59 -4.45 13.95
CA ILE A 437 -23.75 -4.58 12.75
C ILE A 437 -24.59 -4.58 11.47
N GLY A 438 -25.71 -5.32 11.46
CA GLY A 438 -26.66 -5.40 10.34
C GLY A 438 -27.35 -4.07 10.04
N HIS A 439 -27.67 -3.26 11.05
CA HIS A 439 -28.19 -1.90 10.88
C HIS A 439 -27.13 -0.93 10.33
N LEU A 440 -25.92 -0.95 10.89
CA LEU A 440 -24.84 -0.01 10.53
C LEU A 440 -24.29 -0.25 9.11
N ALA A 441 -24.10 -1.51 8.73
CA ALA A 441 -23.46 -1.92 7.48
C ALA A 441 -24.18 -3.12 6.82
N PRO A 442 -25.46 -2.99 6.43
CA PRO A 442 -26.30 -4.09 5.94
C PRO A 442 -25.68 -4.88 4.79
N GLY A 443 -25.10 -4.21 3.79
CA GLY A 443 -24.42 -4.86 2.66
C GLY A 443 -23.00 -5.38 2.98
N ARG A 444 -22.53 -5.22 4.22
CA ARG A 444 -21.19 -5.62 4.73
C ARG A 444 -20.01 -5.27 3.80
N ARG A 445 -20.14 -4.16 3.06
CA ARG A 445 -19.16 -3.69 2.06
C ARG A 445 -17.87 -3.15 2.70
N MET A 446 -16.83 -3.08 1.87
CA MET A 446 -15.66 -2.25 2.14
C MET A 446 -15.96 -0.80 1.77
N MET A 447 -15.82 0.14 2.69
CA MET A 447 -16.35 1.51 2.56
C MET A 447 -15.22 2.54 2.58
N VAL A 448 -15.17 3.45 1.60
CA VAL A 448 -14.15 4.50 1.50
C VAL A 448 -14.80 5.86 1.24
N GLU A 449 -14.40 6.89 1.97
CA GLU A 449 -15.01 8.22 1.87
C GLU A 449 -14.27 9.15 0.90
N THR A 450 -15.01 10.02 0.21
CA THR A 450 -14.43 11.04 -0.69
C THR A 450 -13.82 12.25 0.03
N ARG A 451 -14.16 12.49 1.31
CA ARG A 451 -13.62 13.60 2.12
C ARG A 451 -12.09 13.61 2.14
N ALA A 452 -11.53 14.80 2.32
CA ALA A 452 -10.10 15.01 2.50
C ALA A 452 -9.50 14.26 3.71
N ARG A 453 -10.27 13.93 4.76
CA ARG A 453 -9.81 13.01 5.83
C ARG A 453 -9.52 11.59 5.31
N HIS A 454 -10.19 11.19 4.23
CA HIS A 454 -10.15 9.87 3.62
C HIS A 454 -10.41 8.76 4.66
N SER A 455 -11.57 8.86 5.31
CA SER A 455 -12.09 7.81 6.19
C SER A 455 -12.30 6.52 5.37
N TYR A 456 -11.97 5.37 5.94
CA TYR A 456 -12.22 4.06 5.32
C TYR A 456 -12.52 3.03 6.39
N PHE A 457 -13.56 2.22 6.19
CA PHE A 457 -14.09 1.37 7.25
C PHE A 457 -14.73 0.09 6.69
N ARG A 458 -14.91 -0.88 7.59
CA ARG A 458 -15.42 -2.22 7.30
C ARG A 458 -15.98 -2.87 8.57
N VAL A 459 -16.74 -3.94 8.38
CA VAL A 459 -16.90 -4.97 9.41
C VAL A 459 -15.63 -5.85 9.47
N SER A 460 -15.27 -6.34 10.65
CA SER A 460 -14.19 -7.32 10.84
C SER A 460 -14.50 -8.68 10.18
N PRO A 461 -13.49 -9.56 9.94
CA PRO A 461 -13.70 -10.82 9.22
C PRO A 461 -14.64 -11.83 9.92
N ASP A 462 -14.69 -11.79 11.24
CA ASP A 462 -15.60 -12.55 12.12
C ASP A 462 -17.02 -11.96 12.18
N GLY A 463 -17.23 -10.75 11.66
CA GLY A 463 -18.53 -10.06 11.66
C GLY A 463 -18.82 -9.24 12.93
N THR A 464 -17.98 -9.26 13.97
CA THR A 464 -18.35 -8.75 15.31
C THR A 464 -18.02 -7.29 15.57
N ARG A 465 -17.10 -6.65 14.83
CA ARG A 465 -16.57 -5.31 15.14
C ARG A 465 -16.61 -4.38 13.93
N ILE A 466 -16.64 -3.08 14.20
CA ILE A 466 -16.31 -2.06 13.20
C ILE A 466 -14.81 -1.75 13.27
N LEU A 467 -14.15 -1.82 12.12
CA LEU A 467 -12.76 -1.40 11.95
C LEU A 467 -12.76 -0.09 11.18
N PHE A 468 -12.36 1.01 11.83
CA PHE A 468 -12.49 2.37 11.31
C PHE A 468 -11.13 3.04 11.16
N GLY A 469 -10.76 3.35 9.91
CA GLY A 469 -9.51 4.00 9.52
C GLY A 469 -9.68 5.41 8.98
N GLY A 470 -8.61 6.21 9.04
CA GLY A 470 -8.59 7.55 8.46
C GLY A 470 -7.35 8.36 8.79
N ARG A 471 -7.28 9.61 8.32
CA ARG A 471 -6.21 10.57 8.67
C ARG A 471 -6.54 11.33 9.95
N ALA A 472 -6.36 10.69 11.10
CA ALA A 472 -6.40 11.38 12.41
C ALA A 472 -5.36 12.51 12.50
N SER A 473 -4.27 12.41 11.73
CA SER A 473 -3.24 13.43 11.55
C SER A 473 -2.38 13.12 10.32
N MET A 474 -1.82 14.15 9.66
CA MET A 474 -0.75 13.99 8.67
C MET A 474 0.66 13.94 9.32
N ARG A 475 0.70 13.95 10.66
CA ARG A 475 1.88 13.73 11.50
C ARG A 475 1.65 12.53 12.40
N GLU A 476 2.70 11.99 13.00
CA GLU A 476 2.57 11.09 14.15
C GLU A 476 1.91 11.82 15.34
N VAL A 477 0.97 11.16 16.02
CA VAL A 477 0.31 11.56 17.27
C VAL A 477 0.09 10.31 18.13
N ASP A 478 -0.08 10.51 19.45
CA ASP A 478 -0.30 9.40 20.38
C ASP A 478 -1.61 8.65 20.09
N MET A 479 -1.67 7.37 20.50
CA MET A 479 -2.81 6.50 20.21
C MET A 479 -4.11 6.91 20.90
N ARG A 480 -4.07 7.66 22.02
CA ARG A 480 -5.28 8.17 22.70
C ARG A 480 -5.87 9.37 21.94
N THR A 481 -5.03 10.27 21.42
CA THR A 481 -5.43 11.33 20.50
C THR A 481 -5.92 10.78 19.16
N ALA A 482 -5.26 9.76 18.61
CA ALA A 482 -5.69 9.10 17.37
C ALA A 482 -7.06 8.44 17.54
N ALA A 483 -7.23 7.59 18.56
CA ALA A 483 -8.48 6.88 18.83
C ALA A 483 -9.65 7.86 19.03
N ARG A 484 -9.49 8.90 19.86
CA ARG A 484 -10.52 9.91 20.10
C ARG A 484 -10.96 10.64 18.83
N ARG A 485 -10.04 10.92 17.90
CA ARG A 485 -10.36 11.58 16.62
C ARG A 485 -11.05 10.66 15.63
N LEU A 486 -10.67 9.38 15.58
CA LEU A 486 -11.32 8.39 14.72
C LEU A 486 -12.72 8.06 15.25
N HIS A 487 -12.86 7.83 16.55
CA HIS A 487 -14.16 7.59 17.21
C HIS A 487 -15.11 8.77 16.99
N ALA A 488 -14.69 10.01 17.25
CA ALA A 488 -15.51 11.21 16.95
C ALA A 488 -15.84 11.40 15.44
N THR A 489 -15.09 10.78 14.53
CA THR A 489 -15.41 10.78 13.09
C THR A 489 -16.40 9.66 12.75
N MET A 490 -16.25 8.49 13.38
CA MET A 490 -17.12 7.32 13.28
C MET A 490 -18.53 7.61 13.84
N THR A 491 -18.63 8.17 15.04
CA THR A 491 -19.90 8.60 15.66
C THR A 491 -20.52 9.78 14.92
N GLY A 492 -19.70 10.58 14.24
CA GLY A 492 -20.14 11.59 13.28
C GLY A 492 -20.77 11.02 12.01
N ILE A 493 -20.68 9.72 11.75
CA ILE A 493 -21.33 8.99 10.64
C ILE A 493 -22.48 8.12 11.18
N TRP A 494 -22.25 7.42 12.30
CA TRP A 494 -23.18 6.52 12.99
C TRP A 494 -23.31 6.93 14.47
N PRO A 495 -24.26 7.82 14.83
CA PRO A 495 -24.46 8.27 16.22
C PRO A 495 -24.71 7.14 17.23
N GLU A 496 -25.22 5.99 16.76
CA GLU A 496 -25.47 4.78 17.55
C GLU A 496 -24.20 4.19 18.19
N LEU A 497 -23.02 4.55 17.69
CA LEU A 497 -21.72 4.13 18.22
C LEU A 497 -21.15 5.08 19.30
N ALA A 498 -21.95 6.04 19.81
CA ALA A 498 -21.50 7.05 20.79
C ALA A 498 -20.81 6.45 22.02
N GLU A 499 -21.47 5.48 22.68
CA GLU A 499 -21.00 4.84 23.90
C GLU A 499 -20.13 3.59 23.64
N VAL A 500 -19.97 3.19 22.37
CA VAL A 500 -19.16 2.03 21.98
C VAL A 500 -17.67 2.32 22.21
N ARG A 501 -17.02 1.44 22.97
CA ARG A 501 -15.61 1.56 23.34
C ARG A 501 -14.69 0.97 22.28
N VAL A 502 -13.44 1.39 22.34
CA VAL A 502 -12.34 1.00 21.45
C VAL A 502 -11.46 -0.03 22.18
N THR A 503 -11.16 -1.14 21.50
CA THR A 503 -10.21 -2.16 22.00
C THR A 503 -8.81 -1.95 21.45
N HIS A 504 -8.69 -1.48 20.22
CA HIS A 504 -7.41 -1.28 19.53
C HIS A 504 -7.34 0.09 18.87
N ALA A 505 -6.16 0.70 18.90
CA ALA A 505 -5.82 1.75 17.95
C ALA A 505 -4.36 1.59 17.51
N TRP A 506 -4.12 1.70 16.21
CA TRP A 506 -2.78 1.57 15.64
C TRP A 506 -2.61 2.52 14.45
N TRP A 507 -1.38 2.60 13.97
CA TRP A 507 -1.03 3.40 12.80
C TRP A 507 0.02 2.69 11.95
N GLY A 508 0.24 3.20 10.73
CA GLY A 508 1.36 2.82 9.87
C GLY A 508 1.65 3.86 8.79
N ASN A 509 2.85 3.85 8.23
CA ASN A 509 3.27 4.75 7.16
C ASN A 509 2.79 4.28 5.79
N THR A 510 2.00 5.10 5.13
CA THR A 510 1.66 4.97 3.72
C THR A 510 2.71 5.71 2.89
N GLY A 511 3.43 5.03 2.00
CA GLY A 511 4.34 5.70 1.06
C GLY A 511 3.58 6.44 -0.03
N PHE A 512 3.54 7.78 0.05
CA PHE A 512 2.87 8.65 -0.92
C PHE A 512 3.86 9.25 -1.92
N SER A 513 3.48 9.28 -3.19
CA SER A 513 4.18 9.98 -4.26
C SER A 513 3.50 11.32 -4.57
N PHE A 514 4.26 12.30 -5.06
CA PHE A 514 3.71 13.57 -5.58
C PHE A 514 2.96 13.40 -6.92
N SER A 515 3.05 12.22 -7.55
CA SER A 515 2.22 11.80 -8.67
C SER A 515 0.90 11.13 -8.23
N HIS A 516 0.72 10.87 -6.93
CA HIS A 516 -0.39 10.11 -6.33
C HIS A 516 -0.63 8.70 -6.91
N MET A 517 0.31 8.21 -7.71
CA MET A 517 0.31 6.90 -8.37
C MET A 517 1.59 6.15 -7.99
N PRO A 518 1.52 4.81 -7.85
CA PRO A 518 2.73 3.99 -7.73
C PRO A 518 3.55 4.02 -9.02
N ARG A 519 4.82 3.63 -8.90
CA ARG A 519 5.73 3.43 -10.02
C ARG A 519 6.54 2.15 -9.86
N VAL A 520 6.67 1.38 -10.94
CA VAL A 520 7.72 0.38 -11.15
C VAL A 520 8.87 1.05 -11.90
N GLY A 521 10.11 0.85 -11.46
CA GLY A 521 11.23 1.46 -12.16
C GLY A 521 12.58 0.94 -11.73
N GLU A 522 13.61 1.61 -12.22
CA GLU A 522 15.00 1.40 -11.87
C GLU A 522 15.66 2.77 -11.63
N HIS A 523 16.66 2.81 -10.74
CA HIS A 523 17.55 3.96 -10.58
C HIS A 523 18.93 3.50 -10.09
N ALA A 524 19.97 3.74 -10.89
CA ALA A 524 21.35 3.34 -10.61
C ALA A 524 21.53 1.83 -10.36
N GLY A 525 20.75 1.01 -11.08
CA GLY A 525 20.70 -0.45 -10.96
C GLY A 525 19.81 -0.99 -9.83
N LEU A 526 19.25 -0.12 -8.97
CA LEU A 526 18.22 -0.52 -8.02
C LEU A 526 16.85 -0.56 -8.70
N HIS A 527 16.24 -1.74 -8.78
CA HIS A 527 14.85 -1.90 -9.19
C HIS A 527 13.92 -1.56 -8.01
N TYR A 528 12.72 -1.06 -8.27
CA TYR A 528 11.76 -0.73 -7.22
C TYR A 528 10.29 -0.80 -7.69
N ALA A 529 9.40 -1.01 -6.72
CA ALA A 529 7.98 -0.70 -6.83
C ALA A 529 7.53 0.05 -5.57
N MET A 530 7.14 1.33 -5.72
CA MET A 530 6.81 2.20 -4.58
C MET A 530 5.92 3.37 -4.97
N GLY A 531 5.49 4.17 -3.98
CA GLY A 531 4.61 5.33 -4.18
C GLY A 531 3.12 4.96 -4.22
N PHE A 532 2.74 3.79 -3.72
CA PHE A 532 1.36 3.24 -3.76
C PHE A 532 0.28 4.17 -3.23
N SER A 533 0.61 5.20 -2.44
CA SER A 533 -0.30 6.29 -2.07
C SER A 533 -1.64 5.80 -1.49
N GLY A 534 -1.62 4.68 -0.75
CA GLY A 534 -2.80 4.05 -0.14
C GLY A 534 -3.48 2.94 -0.95
N SER A 535 -3.17 2.76 -2.24
CA SER A 535 -3.68 1.62 -3.05
C SER A 535 -2.83 0.35 -2.88
N GLY A 536 -2.38 0.08 -1.66
CA GLY A 536 -1.31 -0.89 -1.39
C GLY A 536 -1.72 -2.36 -1.57
N THR A 537 -2.91 -2.77 -1.12
CA THR A 537 -3.26 -4.20 -0.96
C THR A 537 -3.11 -5.02 -2.25
N VAL A 538 -3.49 -4.44 -3.40
CA VAL A 538 -3.41 -5.10 -4.71
C VAL A 538 -2.18 -4.67 -5.50
N MET A 539 -1.86 -3.37 -5.52
CA MET A 539 -0.76 -2.87 -6.33
C MET A 539 0.61 -3.24 -5.76
N ALA A 540 0.74 -3.46 -4.45
CA ALA A 540 2.00 -3.86 -3.83
C ALA A 540 2.52 -5.22 -4.31
N PRO A 541 1.74 -6.32 -4.28
CA PRO A 541 2.18 -7.60 -4.84
C PRO A 541 2.32 -7.56 -6.37
N TRP A 542 1.32 -7.08 -7.12
CA TRP A 542 1.37 -6.99 -8.59
C TRP A 542 2.63 -6.27 -9.09
N LEU A 543 2.87 -5.05 -8.58
CA LEU A 543 4.01 -4.25 -9.02
C LEU A 543 5.34 -4.75 -8.42
N GLY A 544 5.32 -5.52 -7.33
CA GLY A 544 6.46 -6.27 -6.84
C GLY A 544 6.90 -7.36 -7.81
N ALA A 545 5.95 -8.17 -8.30
CA ALA A 545 6.21 -9.15 -9.35
C ALA A 545 6.70 -8.49 -10.66
N LYS A 546 6.06 -7.39 -11.10
CA LYS A 546 6.54 -6.57 -12.23
C LYS A 546 7.98 -6.10 -12.05
N ALA A 547 8.37 -5.65 -10.85
CA ALA A 547 9.73 -5.21 -10.57
C ALA A 547 10.76 -6.35 -10.64
N ALA A 548 10.40 -7.55 -10.18
CA ALA A 548 11.25 -8.75 -10.28
C ALA A 548 11.42 -9.22 -11.74
N TRP A 549 10.33 -9.39 -12.48
CA TRP A 549 10.38 -9.74 -13.91
C TRP A 549 11.18 -8.71 -14.71
N ARG A 550 10.97 -7.40 -14.46
CA ARG A 550 11.75 -6.32 -15.08
C ARG A 550 13.24 -6.35 -14.70
N ALA A 551 13.60 -6.80 -13.50
CA ALA A 551 15.00 -6.98 -13.12
C ALA A 551 15.64 -8.16 -13.86
N LEU A 552 14.89 -9.23 -14.11
CA LEU A 552 15.35 -10.40 -14.86
C LEU A 552 15.32 -10.21 -16.40
N GLY A 553 14.67 -9.15 -16.90
CA GLY A 553 14.50 -8.91 -18.34
C GLY A 553 13.32 -9.67 -18.95
N ASP A 554 12.43 -10.21 -18.12
CA ASP A 554 11.26 -10.99 -18.52
C ASP A 554 10.12 -10.06 -19.01
N PRO A 555 9.52 -10.32 -20.19
CA PRO A 555 8.44 -9.49 -20.75
C PRO A 555 7.23 -9.30 -19.83
N ARG A 556 6.97 -10.23 -18.89
CA ARG A 556 5.91 -10.07 -17.88
C ARG A 556 6.12 -8.81 -17.02
N GLY A 557 7.34 -8.27 -16.95
CA GLY A 557 7.70 -7.03 -16.26
C GLY A 557 7.23 -5.74 -16.93
N GLU A 558 6.65 -5.79 -18.12
CA GLU A 558 6.05 -4.63 -18.79
C GLU A 558 4.81 -4.10 -18.04
N THR A 559 4.71 -2.78 -17.87
CA THR A 559 3.59 -2.13 -17.18
C THR A 559 3.51 -0.63 -17.45
N ALA A 560 2.30 -0.10 -17.57
CA ALA A 560 1.99 1.32 -17.65
C ALA A 560 2.45 2.09 -16.39
N TYR A 561 2.55 1.41 -15.24
CA TYR A 561 3.14 1.95 -14.01
C TYR A 561 4.67 2.18 -14.10
N ALA A 562 5.30 1.96 -15.26
CA ALA A 562 6.64 2.50 -15.54
C ALA A 562 6.62 4.01 -15.89
N ALA A 563 5.55 4.47 -16.55
CA ALA A 563 5.38 5.83 -17.06
C ALA A 563 4.94 6.85 -16.00
N THR A 564 4.43 6.39 -14.84
CA THR A 564 3.98 7.20 -13.70
C THR A 564 5.14 7.83 -12.91
N ALA A 565 5.92 8.69 -13.58
CA ALA A 565 7.20 9.22 -13.10
C ALA A 565 7.14 9.81 -11.68
N LEU A 566 8.05 9.35 -10.81
CA LEU A 566 8.18 9.83 -9.43
C LEU A 566 8.81 11.24 -9.40
N ARG A 567 7.96 12.25 -9.29
CA ARG A 567 8.37 13.67 -9.21
C ARG A 567 8.96 14.01 -7.84
N ARG A 568 10.10 14.71 -7.82
CA ARG A 568 10.59 15.43 -6.62
C ARG A 568 9.76 16.71 -6.45
N HIS A 569 9.53 17.14 -5.21
CA HIS A 569 8.87 18.40 -4.91
C HIS A 569 9.78 19.36 -4.16
N VAL A 570 9.68 20.67 -4.44
CA VAL A 570 10.54 21.70 -3.81
C VAL A 570 10.32 21.82 -2.29
N LEU A 571 9.10 21.53 -1.82
CA LEU A 571 8.77 21.49 -0.39
C LEU A 571 9.20 20.18 0.32
N HIS A 572 9.79 19.24 -0.40
CA HIS A 572 10.35 17.98 0.13
C HIS A 572 11.77 17.73 -0.41
N PRO A 573 12.74 18.60 -0.09
CA PRO A 573 14.11 18.48 -0.60
C PRO A 573 14.95 17.46 0.18
N PHE A 574 14.54 17.10 1.40
CA PHE A 574 15.23 16.24 2.37
C PHE A 574 14.38 15.02 2.76
N ALA A 575 14.91 14.13 3.61
CA ALA A 575 14.21 12.91 4.03
C ALA A 575 12.95 13.15 4.88
N ARG A 576 12.86 14.27 5.63
CA ARG A 576 11.74 14.57 6.53
C ARG A 576 10.67 15.43 5.82
N PRO A 577 9.40 15.01 5.75
CA PRO A 577 8.34 15.75 5.04
C PRO A 577 7.79 16.92 5.87
N HIS A 578 8.61 17.96 6.06
CA HIS A 578 8.27 19.13 6.87
C HIS A 578 6.98 19.86 6.44
N PHE A 579 6.69 19.86 5.13
CA PHE A 579 5.47 20.45 4.56
C PHE A 579 4.17 19.85 5.12
N LEU A 580 4.19 18.59 5.60
CA LEU A 580 3.01 17.97 6.21
C LEU A 580 2.53 18.70 7.46
N LYS A 581 3.37 19.48 8.16
CA LYS A 581 2.91 20.34 9.27
C LYS A 581 1.92 21.41 8.80
N ALA A 582 2.22 22.08 7.69
CA ALA A 582 1.34 23.10 7.12
C ALA A 582 0.11 22.48 6.47
N ALA A 583 0.27 21.33 5.79
CA ALA A 583 -0.85 20.58 5.22
C ALA A 583 -1.83 20.10 6.30
N ASP A 584 -1.35 19.54 7.42
CA ASP A 584 -2.19 19.08 8.55
C ASP A 584 -3.08 20.19 9.13
N LEU A 585 -2.60 21.44 9.14
CA LEU A 585 -3.36 22.61 9.56
C LEU A 585 -4.35 23.06 8.47
N TRP A 586 -3.89 23.24 7.24
CA TRP A 586 -4.73 23.65 6.10
C TRP A 586 -5.90 22.69 5.87
N TYR A 587 -5.63 21.38 5.89
CA TYR A 587 -6.68 20.38 5.70
C TYR A 587 -7.70 20.37 6.83
N ARG A 588 -7.30 20.52 8.11
CA ARG A 588 -8.24 20.55 9.25
C ARG A 588 -9.07 21.84 9.33
N PHE A 589 -8.50 22.99 9.00
CA PHE A 589 -9.15 24.29 9.26
C PHE A 589 -9.78 24.92 8.00
N ALA A 590 -9.24 24.69 6.81
CA ALA A 590 -9.83 25.18 5.56
C ALA A 590 -10.63 24.08 4.85
N VAL A 591 -9.99 22.95 4.50
CA VAL A 591 -10.63 21.93 3.65
C VAL A 591 -11.77 21.22 4.37
N ASP A 592 -11.53 20.72 5.60
CA ASP A 592 -12.55 20.06 6.41
C ASP A 592 -13.72 20.99 6.75
N ALA A 593 -13.46 22.27 6.97
CA ALA A 593 -14.50 23.28 7.23
C ALA A 593 -15.28 23.68 5.97
N ALA A 594 -14.72 23.50 4.77
CA ALA A 594 -15.41 23.66 3.50
C ALA A 594 -16.24 22.41 3.18
N GLU A 595 -15.67 21.21 3.26
CA GLU A 595 -16.39 19.94 3.07
C GLU A 595 -17.52 19.73 4.08
N THR A 596 -17.34 20.16 5.33
CA THR A 596 -18.39 20.07 6.37
C THR A 596 -19.49 21.12 6.18
N ARG A 597 -19.23 22.22 5.43
CA ARG A 597 -20.28 23.18 5.01
C ARG A 597 -20.99 22.73 3.74
N ALA A 598 -20.28 22.13 2.78
CA ALA A 598 -20.82 21.64 1.50
C ALA A 598 -21.46 20.23 1.59
N GLY A 599 -21.41 19.60 2.76
CA GLY A 599 -22.12 18.37 3.10
C GLY A 599 -23.23 18.57 4.16
N ARG A 600 -23.63 19.82 4.38
CA ARG A 600 -24.89 20.21 5.03
C ARG A 600 -25.85 20.69 3.96
#